data_AF-A0AA95SAR8-F1
#
_entry.id   AF-A0AA95SAR8-F1
#
_cell.length_a   1.000
_cell.length_b   1.000
_cell.length_c   1.000
_cell.angle_alpha   90.00
_cell.angle_beta   90.00
_cell.angle_gamma   90.00
#
_symmetry.space_group_name_H-M   'P 1'
#
loop_
_entity.id
_entity.type
_entity.pdbx_description
1 polymer ?
#
loop_
_entity_poly.entity_id
_entity_poly.type
_entity_poly.pdbx_seq_one_letter_code
_entity_poly.pdbx_strand_id
1 'polypeptide(L)' 'MANQSDSKKIAVNSTISLKGIVKAIFNDTIHVQIGGKIIPIPASDFLMEKPTES' A
#
# COMPACT_ATOMS: atom_id res chain seq x y z
N MET A 1 -34.49 -8.50 -0.40
CA MET A 1 -33.72 -7.35 0.09
C MET A 1 -32.38 -7.38 -0.64
N ALA A 2 -32.16 -6.49 -1.60
CA ALA A 2 -30.93 -6.47 -2.38
C ALA A 2 -29.82 -5.85 -1.52
N ASN A 3 -28.76 -6.61 -1.27
CA ASN A 3 -27.51 -6.09 -0.72
C ASN A 3 -26.89 -5.19 -1.79
N GLN A 4 -27.29 -3.92 -1.78
CA GLN A 4 -26.62 -2.87 -2.51
C GLN A 4 -25.30 -2.65 -1.78
N SER A 5 -24.31 -3.45 -2.12
CA SER A 5 -22.92 -3.15 -1.82
C SER A 5 -22.65 -1.85 -2.56
N ASP A 6 -22.79 -0.72 -1.88
CA ASP A 6 -22.38 0.58 -2.39
C ASP A 6 -20.93 0.42 -2.84
N SER A 7 -20.75 0.26 -4.15
CA SER A 7 -19.42 0.19 -4.72
C SER A 7 -18.84 1.56 -4.41
N LYS A 8 -17.94 1.64 -3.43
CA LYS A 8 -17.14 2.84 -3.21
C LYS A 8 -16.40 3.06 -4.53
N LYS A 9 -16.97 3.88 -5.40
CA LYS A 9 -16.44 4.16 -6.73
C LYS A 9 -15.13 4.89 -6.49
N ILE A 10 -14.02 4.16 -6.61
CA ILE A 10 -12.69 4.77 -6.65
C ILE A 10 -12.69 5.66 -7.89
N ALA A 11 -12.63 6.97 -7.69
CA ALA A 11 -12.53 7.93 -8.76
C ALA A 11 -11.05 8.18 -9.09
N VAL A 12 -10.78 8.70 -10.29
CA VAL A 12 -9.44 9.19 -10.65
C VAL A 12 -9.00 10.22 -9.61
N ASN A 13 -7.75 10.15 -9.16
CA ASN A 13 -7.16 10.97 -8.08
C ASN A 13 -7.69 10.71 -6.66
N SER A 14 -8.42 9.61 -6.44
CA SER A 14 -8.75 9.19 -5.07
C SER A 14 -7.50 8.71 -4.35
N THR A 15 -7.29 9.19 -3.13
CA THR A 15 -6.30 8.60 -2.22
C THR A 15 -6.89 7.34 -1.60
N ILE A 16 -6.16 6.22 -1.69
CA ILE A 16 -6.55 4.94 -1.11
C ILE A 16 -5.41 4.35 -0.28
N SER A 17 -5.75 3.51 0.69
CA SER A 17 -4.78 2.71 1.45
C SER A 17 -4.99 1.23 1.13
N LEU A 18 -3.93 0.53 0.78
CA LEU A 18 -3.95 -0.89 0.43
C LEU A 18 -3.05 -1.67 1.39
N LYS A 19 -3.47 -2.89 1.74
CA LYS A 19 -2.61 -3.82 2.49
C LYS A 19 -1.66 -4.50 1.50
N GLY A 20 -0.38 -4.49 1.83
CA GLY A 20 0.68 -5.18 1.08
C GLY A 20 1.56 -6.02 2.00
N ILE A 21 2.29 -6.97 1.41
CA ILE A 21 3.25 -7.83 2.13
C ILE A 21 4.64 -7.56 1.57
N VAL A 22 5.60 -7.22 2.43
CA VAL A 22 7.01 -7.10 2.02
C VAL A 22 7.55 -8.48 1.70
N LYS A 23 8.02 -8.67 0.45
CA LYS A 23 8.61 -9.93 -0.02
C LYS A 23 10.12 -9.89 -0.10
N ALA A 24 10.69 -8.73 -0.40
CA ALA A 24 12.14 -8.52 -0.42
C ALA A 24 12.47 -7.06 -0.11
N ILE A 25 13.66 -6.85 0.44
CA ILE A 25 14.24 -5.53 0.70
C ILE A 25 15.61 -5.52 0.02
N PHE A 26 15.80 -4.57 -0.88
CA PHE A 26 17.08 -4.26 -1.52
C PHE A 26 17.53 -2.87 -1.05
N ASN A 27 18.77 -2.49 -1.36
CA ASN A 27 19.37 -1.27 -0.82
C ASN A 27 18.56 0.00 -1.12
N ASP A 28 17.93 0.08 -2.28
CA ASP A 28 17.20 1.27 -2.76
C ASP A 28 15.68 1.07 -2.87
N THR A 29 15.20 -0.18 -2.81
CA THR A 29 13.81 -0.54 -3.12
C THR A 29 13.28 -1.64 -2.20
N ILE A 30 12.01 -1.52 -1.85
CA ILE A 30 11.24 -2.53 -1.12
C ILE A 30 10.21 -3.12 -2.08
N HIS A 31 10.25 -4.44 -2.22
CA HIS A 31 9.33 -5.16 -3.08
C HIS A 31 8.11 -5.60 -2.27
N VAL A 32 6.98 -4.94 -2.52
CA VAL A 32 5.72 -5.18 -1.81
C VAL A 32 4.75 -5.94 -2.72
N GLN A 33 4.25 -7.08 -2.26
CA GLN A 33 3.17 -7.80 -2.92
C GLN A 33 1.82 -7.19 -2.55
N ILE A 34 1.08 -6.72 -3.56
CA ILE A 34 -0.28 -6.23 -3.42
C ILE A 34 -1.17 -7.08 -4.33
N GLY A 35 -2.09 -7.84 -3.73
CA GLY A 35 -2.83 -8.88 -4.44
C GLY A 35 -1.90 -9.95 -5.03
N GLY A 36 -1.87 -10.07 -6.37
CA GLY A 36 -1.05 -11.04 -7.10
C GLY A 36 0.20 -10.48 -7.77
N LYS A 37 0.53 -9.20 -7.56
CA LYS A 37 1.67 -8.53 -8.21
C LYS A 37 2.68 -8.03 -7.18
N ILE A 38 3.95 -8.02 -7.55
CA ILE A 38 5.05 -7.43 -6.77
C ILE A 38 5.31 -6.03 -7.34
N ILE A 39 5.25 -5.02 -6.49
CA ILE A 39 5.48 -3.61 -6.84
C ILE A 39 6.75 -3.17 -6.10
N PRO A 40 7.83 -2.79 -6.81
CA PRO A 40 8.99 -2.17 -6.19
C PRO A 40 8.66 -0.73 -5.84
N ILE A 41 8.86 -0.37 -4.58
CA ILE A 41 8.63 0.98 -4.07
C ILE A 41 9.97 1.47 -3.50
N PRO A 42 10.41 2.70 -3.78
CA PRO A 42 11.65 3.25 -3.24
C PRO A 42 11.69 3.13 -1.72
N ALA A 43 12.82 2.68 -1.17
CA ALA A 43 12.98 2.51 0.27
C ALA A 43 12.78 3.84 1.04
N SER A 44 13.09 4.98 0.41
CA SER A 44 12.84 6.32 0.95
C SER A 44 11.39 6.56 1.35
N ASP A 45 10.43 5.96 0.64
CA ASP A 45 9.00 6.20 0.86
C ASP A 45 8.49 5.53 2.14
N PHE A 46 9.26 4.58 2.69
CA PHE A 46 8.95 3.89 3.95
C PHE A 46 9.81 4.35 5.14
N LEU A 47 10.83 5.17 4.88
CA LEU A 47 11.75 5.67 5.90
C LEU A 47 11.23 6.93 6.61
N MET A 48 9.99 7.33 6.37
CA MET A 48 9.36 8.44 7.08
C MET A 48 8.54 7.95 8.29
N GLU A 49 8.94 8.52 9.44
CA GLU A 49 8.37 8.44 10.79
C GLU A 49 8.63 7.15 11.59
N LYS A 50 9.73 7.19 12.36
CA LYS A 50 9.74 6.54 13.67
C LYS A 50 8.48 7.00 14.43
N PRO A 51 7.62 6.10 14.95
CA PRO A 51 6.78 6.48 16.06
C PRO A 51 7.74 6.79 17.20
N THR A 52 7.85 8.06 17.59
CA THR A 52 8.35 8.41 18.91
C THR A 52 7.38 7.81 19.92
N GLU A 53 7.73 6.62 20.44
CA GLU A 53 7.20 6.13 21.69
C GLU A 53 7.47 7.22 22.74
N SER A 54 6.39 7.83 23.25
CA SER A 54 6.40 8.77 24.38
C SER A 54 6.19 8.00 25.68
#